data_AF-A0A0S8JCQ0-F1
#
_entry.id   AF-A0A0S8JCQ0-F1
#
_cell.length_a   1.000
_cell.length_b   1.000
_cell.length_c   1.000
_cell.angle_alpha   90.00
_cell.angle_beta   90.00
_cell.angle_gamma   90.00
#
_symmetry.space_group_name_H-M   'P 1'
#
loop_
_entity.id
_entity.type
_entity.pdbx_description
1 polymer ?
#
loop_
_entity_poly.entity_id
_entity_poly.type
_entity_poly.pdbx_seq_one_letter_code
_entity_poly.pdbx_strand_id
1 'polypeptide(L)' 'MTIPVKEKYDRLIMGGLTPIQRWGKPEDVGKAVLAISEGYLTFSTGEIINVDGGFHLRRL' A
#
# COMPACT_ATOMS: atom_id res chain seq x y z
N MET A 1 10.06 -14.02 -1.99
CA MET A 1 8.91 -14.54 -2.76
C MET A 1 8.58 -13.74 -4.02
N THR A 2 8.88 -12.43 -4.10
CA THR A 2 8.55 -11.60 -5.29
C THR A 2 9.59 -11.65 -6.42
N ILE A 3 10.76 -12.25 -6.19
CA ILE A 3 11.90 -12.25 -7.12
C ILE A 3 11.52 -12.67 -8.55
N PRO A 4 10.76 -13.76 -8.78
CA PRO A 4 10.46 -14.21 -10.15
C PRO A 4 9.56 -13.25 -10.95
N VAL A 5 8.79 -12.40 -10.26
CA VAL A 5 7.83 -11.49 -10.89
C VAL A 5 8.25 -10.02 -10.80
N LYS A 6 9.41 -9.74 -10.19
CA LYS A 6 9.85 -8.39 -9.86
C LYS A 6 9.89 -7.50 -11.10
N GLU A 7 10.58 -7.93 -12.16
CA GLU A 7 10.72 -7.13 -13.39
C GLU A 7 9.40 -6.87 -14.12
N LYS A 8 8.45 -7.82 -14.04
CA LYS A 8 7.11 -7.63 -14.59
C LYS A 8 6.39 -6.51 -13.83
N TYR A 9 6.40 -6.58 -12.51
CA TYR A 9 5.73 -5.60 -11.68
C TYR A 9 6.44 -4.26 -11.65
N ASP A 10 7.77 -4.20 -11.73
CA ASP A 10 8.53 -2.96 -11.90
C ASP A 10 8.00 -2.18 -13.11
N ARG A 11 7.84 -2.86 -14.25
CA ARG A 11 7.29 -2.25 -15.48
C ARG A 11 5.84 -1.81 -15.30
N LEU A 12 4.99 -2.62 -14.66
CA LEU A 12 3.59 -2.26 -14.44
C LEU A 12 3.45 -1.06 -13.49
N ILE A 13 4.21 -1.04 -12.39
CA ILE A 13 4.21 0.04 -11.39
C ILE A 13 4.68 1.35 -12.05
N MET A 14 5.78 1.33 -12.79
CA MET A 14 6.24 2.50 -13.56
C MET A 14 5.25 2.90 -14.66
N GLY A 15 4.51 1.94 -15.21
CA GLY A 15 3.41 2.17 -16.14
C GLY A 15 2.12 2.70 -15.50
N GLY A 16 2.12 2.99 -14.19
CA GLY A 16 0.99 3.60 -13.49
C GLY A 16 -0.05 2.60 -12.98
N LEU A 17 0.33 1.33 -12.77
CA LEU A 17 -0.53 0.32 -12.12
C LEU A 17 -1.05 0.82 -10.76
N THR A 18 -0.22 1.55 -10.02
CA THR A 18 -0.57 2.22 -8.77
C THR A 18 -0.30 3.71 -8.89
N PRO A 19 -1.11 4.59 -8.26
CA PRO A 19 -0.82 6.02 -8.19
C PRO A 19 0.56 6.32 -7.59
N ILE A 20 0.93 5.59 -6.53
CA ILE A 20 2.27 5.65 -5.95
C ILE A 20 3.15 4.61 -6.66
N GLN A 21 4.02 5.08 -7.55
CA GLN A 21 4.82 4.23 -8.46
C GLN A 21 6.06 3.63 -7.80
N ARG A 22 5.89 2.91 -6.69
CA ARG A 22 6.95 2.12 -6.07
C ARG A 22 6.38 0.87 -5.42
N TRP A 23 7.26 -0.09 -5.17
CA TRP A 23 6.94 -1.18 -4.26
C TRP A 23 6.63 -0.65 -2.86
N GLY A 24 5.58 -1.20 -2.26
CA GLY A 24 5.39 -1.15 -0.82
C GLY A 24 6.52 -1.87 -0.12
N LYS A 25 6.95 -1.34 1.02
CA LYS A 25 7.92 -1.97 1.92
C LYS A 25 7.20 -2.41 3.20
N PRO A 26 7.74 -3.41 3.93
CA PRO A 26 7.16 -3.82 5.21
C PRO A 26 6.95 -2.66 6.19
N GLU A 27 7.83 -1.65 6.15
CA GLU A 27 7.75 -0.48 7.02
C GLU A 27 6.54 0.41 6.72
N ASP A 28 5.99 0.40 5.49
CA ASP A 28 4.78 1.16 5.17
C ASP A 28 3.58 0.61 5.95
N VAL A 29 3.45 -0.72 6.02
CA VAL A 29 2.42 -1.41 6.81
C VAL A 29 2.69 -1.21 8.30
N GLY A 30 3.94 -1.36 8.73
CA GLY A 30 4.33 -1.17 10.12
C GLY A 30 3.97 0.22 10.67
N LYS A 31 4.21 1.28 9.90
CA LYS A 31 3.84 2.65 10.28
C LYS A 31 2.33 2.86 10.38
N ALA A 32 1.56 2.27 9.47
CA ALA A 32 0.10 2.34 9.52
C ALA A 32 -0.46 1.66 10.78
N VAL A 33 0.05 0.46 11.10
CA VAL A 33 -0.32 -0.26 12.33
C VAL A 33 0.09 0.54 13.57
N LEU A 34 1.31 1.07 13.59
CA LEU A 34 1.80 1.89 14.70
C LEU A 34 0.88 3.09 14.95
N ALA A 35 0.48 3.82 13.90
CA ALA A 35 -0.43 4.96 14.03
C ALA A 35 -1.80 4.57 14.64
N ILE A 36 -2.32 3.38 14.32
CA ILE A 36 -3.53 2.85 14.94
C ILE A 36 -3.27 2.56 16.42
N SER A 37 -2.18 1.87 16.74
CA SER A 37 -1.82 1.49 18.11
C SER A 37 -1.52 2.69 19.03
N GLU A 38 -0.98 3.77 18.48
CA GLU A 38 -0.76 5.05 19.18
C GLU A 38 -2.07 5.83 19.43
N GLY A 39 -3.20 5.35 18.92
CA GLY A 39 -4.51 5.97 19.14
C GLY A 39 -4.76 7.21 18.29
N TYR A 40 -4.03 7.40 17.19
CA TYR A 40 -4.24 8.54 16.30
C TYR A 40 -5.55 8.45 15.48
N LEU A 41 -6.17 7.26 15.44
CA LEU A 41 -7.37 6.97 14.66
C LEU A 41 -8.54 6.48 15.54
N THR A 42 -8.65 6.96 16.78
CA THR A 42 -9.63 6.49 17.78
C THR A 42 -11.10 6.66 17.37
N PHE A 43 -11.42 7.56 16.45
CA PHE A 43 -12.78 7.76 15.93
C PHE A 43 -13.08 7.03 14.61
N SER A 44 -12.18 6.15 14.17
CA SER A 44 -12.30 5.39 12.90
C SER A 44 -12.45 3.88 13.14
N THR A 45 -13.06 3.49 14.25
CA THR A 45 -13.28 2.06 14.56
C THR A 45 -14.12 1.39 13.46
N GLY A 46 -13.71 0.20 13.04
CA GLY A 46 -14.39 -0.58 12.00
C GLY A 46 -13.96 -0.26 10.56
N GLU A 47 -13.10 0.72 10.34
CA GLU A 47 -12.64 1.09 9.00
C GLU A 47 -11.54 0.16 8.45
N ILE A 48 -11.48 0.08 7.12
CA ILE A 48 -10.44 -0.65 6.39
C ILE A 48 -9.41 0.34 5.85
N ILE A 49 -8.14 0.19 6.27
CA ILE A 49 -7.04 1.03 5.79
C ILE A 49 -6.23 0.25 4.75
N ASN A 50 -6.35 0.64 3.49
CA ASN A 50 -5.59 0.03 2.39
C ASN A 50 -4.17 0.63 2.30
N VAL A 51 -3.16 -0.14 2.69
CA VAL A 51 -1.74 0.25 2.65
C VAL A 51 -1.06 -0.34 1.41
N ASP A 52 -1.52 0.07 0.23
CA ASP A 52 -1.20 -0.59 -1.05
C ASP A 52 -0.73 0.36 -2.15
N GLY A 53 -0.43 1.62 -1.82
CA GLY A 53 -0.03 2.63 -2.81
C GLY A 53 -1.15 3.06 -3.76
N GLY A 54 -2.41 2.74 -3.44
CA GLY A 54 -3.60 3.01 -4.24
C GLY A 54 -3.97 1.91 -5.23
N PHE A 55 -3.47 0.68 -5.03
CA PHE A 55 -3.74 -0.46 -5.90
C PHE A 55 -5.23 -0.86 -5.95
N HIS A 56 -5.94 -0.75 -4.82
CA HIS A 56 -7.37 -1.05 -4.74
C HIS A 56 -8.28 -0.05 -5.47
N LEU A 57 -7.75 1.11 -5.86
CA LEU A 57 -8.55 2.14 -6.51
C LEU A 57 -8.97 1.66 -7.91
N ARG A 58 -10.28 1.65 -8.17
CA ARG A 58 -10.79 1.46 -9.52
C ARG A 58 -10.67 2.77 -10.28
N ARG A 59 -9.84 2.78 -11.32
CA ARG A 59 -9.70 3.90 -12.25
C ARG A 59 -10.76 3.79 -13.36
N LEU A 60 -11.31 4.93 -13.76
CA LEU A 60 -12.08 5.09 -15.00
C LEU A 60 -11.13 5.45 -16.14
#